data_AF-A0A3M1SVD1-F1
#
_entry.id   AF-A0A3M1SVD1-F1
#
_cell.length_a   1.000
_cell.length_b   1.000
_cell.length_c   1.000
_cell.angle_alpha   90.00
_cell.angle_beta   90.00
_cell.angle_gamma   90.00
#
_symmetry.space_group_name_H-M   'P 1'
#
loop_
_entity.id
_entity.type
_entity.pdbx_description
1 polymer ?
#
loop_
_entity_poly.entity_id
_entity_poly.type
_entity_poly.pdbx_seq_one_letter_code
_entity_poly.pdbx_strand_id
1 'polypeptide(L)'
;RLPNGVDRRRFRPPLAPPRARPPRLLFLGRLDEQKRPDLLLEAFAGLVGAPDAADALPPELELHFAGEGPWRARLEASARALGLEGRVRFLGLCADAPGLLRSGPLALALPSVAEGMPNAVLEALACGVPVVASDLPGTREAAGDAALLVPPGDLPALRAALARVLADDGLRARLAAAGPERARSFDLDALAARHLALFHELAGSAPRIAPPLRPSALLPPAGAGLRVLGGAARSLRAALGGRLTRSFGGGDTRDEPARAAPPSPDPKEDP
;
A
#
# COMPACT_ATOMS: atom_id res chain seq x y z
N ARG A 1 5.52 -19.46 14.71
CA ARG A 1 5.50 -18.21 13.89
C ARG A 1 4.32 -17.38 14.37
N LEU A 2 4.46 -16.05 14.45
CA LEU A 2 3.33 -15.17 14.77
C LEU A 2 2.78 -14.62 13.45
N PRO A 3 1.49 -14.83 13.11
CA PRO A 3 0.90 -14.32 11.88
C PRO A 3 0.52 -12.84 12.02
N ASN A 4 0.48 -12.11 10.89
CA ASN A 4 -0.15 -10.79 10.87
C ASN A 4 -1.67 -10.94 11.06
N GLY A 5 -2.29 -9.94 11.68
CA GLY A 5 -3.74 -9.88 11.89
C GLY A 5 -4.39 -8.73 11.13
N VAL A 6 -5.68 -8.89 10.84
CA VAL A 6 -6.54 -7.87 10.24
C VAL A 6 -7.60 -7.42 11.24
N ASP A 7 -7.77 -6.11 11.39
CA ASP A 7 -8.87 -5.53 12.18
C ASP A 7 -10.19 -5.74 11.43
N ARG A 8 -10.94 -6.78 11.83
CA ARG A 8 -12.23 -7.14 11.21
C ARG A 8 -13.39 -6.25 11.63
N ARG A 9 -13.15 -5.28 12.52
CA ARG A 9 -14.07 -4.17 12.80
C ARG A 9 -13.89 -3.06 11.75
N ARG A 10 -12.64 -2.77 11.33
CA ARG A 10 -12.27 -1.79 10.30
C ARG A 10 -12.38 -2.31 8.87
N PHE A 11 -11.93 -3.52 8.60
CA PHE A 11 -11.99 -4.21 7.30
C PHE A 11 -13.07 -5.30 7.35
N ARG A 12 -14.16 -5.07 6.63
CA ARG A 12 -15.36 -5.92 6.62
C ARG A 12 -16.15 -5.65 5.33
N PRO A 13 -17.02 -6.57 4.88
CA PRO A 13 -17.82 -6.36 3.68
C PRO A 13 -18.70 -5.10 3.81
N PRO A 14 -18.99 -4.41 2.69
CA PRO A 14 -19.92 -3.28 2.69
C PRO A 14 -21.34 -3.74 3.05
N LEU A 15 -22.11 -2.87 3.71
CA LEU A 15 -23.49 -3.17 4.16
C LEU A 15 -24.50 -3.29 3.01
N ALA A 16 -24.11 -2.89 1.79
CA ALA A 16 -24.89 -3.04 0.56
C ALA A 16 -23.93 -3.34 -0.60
N PRO A 17 -24.38 -4.01 -1.69
CA PRO A 17 -23.54 -4.31 -2.84
C PRO A 17 -22.94 -3.03 -3.46
N PRO A 18 -21.60 -2.91 -3.59
CA PRO A 18 -20.96 -1.70 -4.07
C PRO A 18 -21.13 -1.57 -5.59
N ARG A 19 -21.71 -0.46 -6.04
CA ARG A 19 -21.82 -0.12 -7.47
C ARG A 19 -20.53 0.55 -7.96
N ALA A 20 -19.46 -0.22 -8.06
CA ALA A 20 -18.20 0.27 -8.62
C ALA A 20 -18.38 0.68 -10.08
N ARG A 21 -18.22 1.97 -10.36
CA ARG A 21 -18.17 2.56 -11.70
C ARG A 21 -17.06 3.61 -11.75
N PRO A 22 -16.12 3.53 -12.71
CA PRO A 22 -15.90 2.41 -13.62
C PRO A 22 -15.59 1.08 -12.88
N PRO A 23 -15.83 -0.08 -13.50
CA PRO A 23 -15.30 -1.36 -13.03
C PRO A 23 -13.77 -1.31 -13.02
N ARG A 24 -13.13 -1.93 -12.00
CA ARG A 24 -11.67 -1.78 -11.82
C ARG A 24 -10.98 -2.98 -11.18
N LEU A 25 -9.72 -3.19 -11.57
CA LEU A 25 -8.73 -3.92 -10.78
C LEU A 25 -8.07 -2.97 -9.78
N LEU A 26 -7.69 -3.47 -8.61
CA LEU A 26 -6.97 -2.71 -7.59
C LEU A 26 -5.63 -3.38 -7.24
N PHE A 27 -4.55 -2.61 -7.28
CA PHE A 27 -3.30 -2.92 -6.60
C PHE A 27 -3.21 -2.07 -5.33
N LEU A 28 -2.83 -2.67 -4.20
CA LEU A 28 -2.65 -1.98 -2.92
C LEU A 28 -1.28 -2.36 -2.33
N GLY A 29 -0.32 -1.45 -2.38
CA GLY A 29 1.05 -1.73 -1.95
C GLY A 29 2.07 -0.67 -2.38
N ARG A 30 3.34 -0.90 -2.05
CA ARG A 30 4.45 -0.06 -2.53
C ARG A 30 4.68 -0.25 -4.02
N LEU A 31 5.11 0.81 -4.70
CA LEU A 31 5.45 0.78 -6.13
C LEU A 31 6.95 0.51 -6.31
N ASP A 32 7.36 -0.76 -6.19
CA ASP A 32 8.76 -1.21 -6.20
C ASP A 32 8.95 -2.64 -6.78
N GLU A 33 10.22 -3.04 -6.88
CA GLU A 33 10.69 -4.34 -7.36
C GLU A 33 10.16 -5.55 -6.59
N GLN A 34 9.87 -5.40 -5.29
CA GLN A 34 9.33 -6.51 -4.49
C GLN A 34 7.87 -6.78 -4.88
N LYS A 35 7.09 -5.72 -5.12
CA LYS A 35 5.65 -5.83 -5.37
C LYS A 35 5.25 -6.08 -6.82
N ARG A 36 6.16 -5.82 -7.78
CA ARG A 36 5.97 -6.01 -9.23
C ARG A 36 4.69 -5.38 -9.83
N PRO A 37 4.42 -4.07 -9.59
CA PRO A 37 3.32 -3.37 -10.25
C PRO A 37 3.49 -3.26 -11.77
N ASP A 38 4.71 -3.40 -12.28
CA ASP A 38 5.03 -3.49 -13.71
C ASP A 38 4.40 -4.74 -14.35
N LEU A 39 4.54 -5.90 -13.70
CA LEU A 39 3.99 -7.16 -14.18
C LEU A 39 2.45 -7.12 -14.26
N LEU A 40 1.79 -6.38 -13.36
CA LEU A 40 0.36 -6.14 -13.41
C LEU A 40 -0.04 -5.19 -14.55
N LEU A 41 0.74 -4.13 -14.80
CA LEU A 41 0.52 -3.21 -15.90
C LEU A 41 0.68 -3.92 -17.26
N GLU A 42 1.70 -4.75 -17.41
CA GLU A 42 1.93 -5.60 -18.59
C GLU A 42 0.80 -6.62 -18.78
N ALA A 43 0.36 -7.29 -17.70
CA ALA A 43 -0.76 -8.23 -17.75
C ALA A 43 -2.06 -7.53 -18.18
N PHE A 44 -2.34 -6.35 -17.64
CA PHE A 44 -3.51 -5.54 -17.96
C PHE A 44 -3.48 -4.99 -19.39
N ALA A 45 -2.33 -4.53 -19.88
CA ALA A 45 -2.16 -4.16 -21.29
C ALA A 45 -2.46 -5.33 -22.23
N GLY A 46 -1.94 -6.52 -21.89
CA GLY A 46 -2.19 -7.76 -22.61
C GLY A 46 -3.62 -8.32 -22.49
N LEU A 47 -4.49 -7.73 -21.67
CA LEU A 47 -5.94 -7.97 -21.64
C LEU A 47 -6.69 -6.97 -22.51
N VAL A 48 -6.40 -5.68 -22.35
CA VAL A 48 -7.11 -4.59 -23.06
C VAL A 48 -6.78 -4.57 -24.56
N GLY A 49 -5.57 -4.97 -24.95
CA GLY A 49 -5.13 -5.00 -26.35
C GLY A 49 -5.37 -6.30 -27.12
N ALA A 50 -6.00 -7.31 -26.52
CA ALA A 50 -6.25 -8.60 -27.17
C ALA A 50 -7.65 -8.63 -27.82
N PRO A 51 -7.79 -8.81 -29.15
CA PRO A 51 -9.09 -8.74 -29.84
C PRO A 51 -10.14 -9.67 -29.23
N ASP A 52 -9.78 -10.95 -29.04
CA ASP A 52 -10.70 -11.99 -28.53
C ASP A 52 -11.09 -11.80 -27.06
N ALA A 53 -10.40 -10.90 -26.33
CA ALA A 53 -10.71 -10.56 -24.94
C ALA A 53 -11.41 -9.20 -24.80
N ALA A 54 -11.36 -8.33 -25.82
CA ALA A 54 -11.97 -7.00 -25.78
C ALA A 54 -13.50 -7.06 -25.64
N ASP A 55 -14.15 -8.00 -26.33
CA ASP A 55 -15.60 -8.25 -26.23
C ASP A 55 -16.01 -8.92 -24.91
N ALA A 56 -15.06 -9.55 -24.20
CA ALA A 56 -15.29 -10.26 -22.95
C ALA A 56 -15.01 -9.41 -21.69
N LEU A 57 -14.52 -8.18 -21.85
CA LEU A 57 -14.13 -7.29 -20.76
C LEU A 57 -14.91 -5.97 -20.80
N PRO A 58 -15.19 -5.33 -19.65
CA PRO A 58 -15.86 -4.03 -19.66
C PRO A 58 -15.04 -2.99 -20.44
N PRO A 59 -15.63 -2.23 -21.38
CA PRO A 59 -14.89 -1.21 -22.13
C PRO A 59 -14.39 -0.07 -21.24
N GLU A 60 -15.06 0.15 -20.10
CA GLU A 60 -14.67 1.10 -19.05
C GLU A 60 -13.65 0.55 -18.03
N LEU A 61 -13.15 -0.69 -18.17
CA LEU A 61 -12.30 -1.31 -17.16
C LEU A 61 -11.01 -0.52 -16.90
N GLU A 62 -10.82 -0.11 -15.64
CA GLU A 62 -9.62 0.59 -15.14
C GLU A 62 -8.69 -0.30 -14.30
N LEU A 63 -7.42 0.10 -14.18
CA LEU A 63 -6.43 -0.43 -13.25
C LEU A 63 -6.00 0.67 -12.27
N HIS A 64 -6.27 0.47 -10.98
CA HIS A 64 -5.96 1.43 -9.91
C HIS A 64 -4.73 0.98 -9.12
N PHE A 65 -3.68 1.79 -9.11
CA PHE A 65 -2.52 1.65 -8.24
C PHE A 65 -2.68 2.52 -6.99
N ALA A 66 -2.91 1.88 -5.84
CA ALA A 66 -3.01 2.53 -4.53
C ALA A 66 -1.73 2.31 -3.73
N GLY A 67 -0.99 3.40 -3.51
CA GLY A 67 0.30 3.45 -2.84
C GLY A 67 1.29 4.35 -3.56
N GLU A 68 2.51 4.37 -3.05
CA GLU A 68 3.63 5.17 -3.58
C GLU A 68 4.91 4.32 -3.62
N GLY A 69 5.90 4.76 -4.38
CA GLY A 69 7.20 4.10 -4.45
C GLY A 69 8.09 4.58 -5.61
N PRO A 70 9.37 4.19 -5.62
CA PRO A 70 10.36 4.68 -6.59
C PRO A 70 9.98 4.39 -8.05
N TRP A 71 9.15 3.38 -8.31
CA TRP A 71 8.76 3.01 -9.67
C TRP A 71 7.60 3.82 -10.22
N ARG A 72 6.97 4.73 -9.45
CA ARG A 72 5.77 5.47 -9.89
C ARG A 72 5.94 6.16 -11.24
N ALA A 73 6.99 6.96 -11.42
CA ALA A 73 7.24 7.67 -12.68
C ALA A 73 7.55 6.73 -13.87
N ARG A 74 8.17 5.56 -13.60
CA ARG A 74 8.37 4.50 -14.60
C ARG A 74 7.04 3.87 -15.03
N LEU A 75 6.17 3.55 -14.07
CA LEU A 75 4.85 2.96 -14.33
C LEU A 75 3.93 3.93 -15.08
N GLU A 76 3.94 5.21 -14.71
CA GLU A 76 3.26 6.28 -15.44
C GLU A 76 3.77 6.33 -16.89
N ALA A 77 5.09 6.41 -17.11
CA ALA A 77 5.67 6.42 -18.45
C ALA A 77 5.35 5.14 -19.28
N SER A 78 5.38 3.96 -18.66
CA SER A 78 4.96 2.70 -19.29
C SER A 78 3.48 2.70 -19.67
N ALA A 79 2.59 3.21 -18.79
CA ALA A 79 1.17 3.31 -19.10
C ALA A 79 0.90 4.25 -20.29
N ARG A 80 1.67 5.35 -20.43
CA ARG A 80 1.63 6.21 -21.62
C ARG A 80 2.07 5.48 -22.89
N ALA A 81 3.23 4.81 -22.84
CA ALA A 81 3.77 4.05 -23.98
C ALA A 81 2.86 2.89 -24.44
N LEU A 82 2.03 2.36 -23.54
CA LEU A 82 1.04 1.32 -23.81
C LEU A 82 -0.35 1.87 -24.23
N GLY A 83 -0.53 3.20 -24.33
CA GLY A 83 -1.81 3.84 -24.68
C GLY A 83 -2.87 3.77 -23.58
N LEU A 84 -2.48 3.49 -22.33
CA LEU A 84 -3.39 3.19 -21.21
C LEU A 84 -3.69 4.40 -20.30
N GLU A 85 -3.32 5.62 -20.69
CA GLU A 85 -3.54 6.85 -19.91
C GLU A 85 -5.01 7.04 -19.49
N GLY A 86 -5.93 6.66 -20.38
CA GLY A 86 -7.37 6.70 -20.12
C GLY A 86 -7.88 5.63 -19.16
N ARG A 87 -7.10 4.60 -18.83
CA ARG A 87 -7.53 3.41 -18.05
C ARG A 87 -6.70 3.13 -16.79
N VAL A 88 -5.51 3.72 -16.63
CA VAL A 88 -4.66 3.51 -15.44
C VAL A 88 -4.74 4.73 -14.52
N ARG A 89 -4.94 4.48 -13.22
CA ARG A 89 -5.05 5.52 -12.18
C ARG A 89 -4.01 5.29 -11.08
N PHE A 90 -3.16 6.28 -10.84
CA PHE A 90 -2.25 6.29 -9.68
C PHE A 90 -2.89 7.12 -8.57
N LEU A 91 -3.37 6.45 -7.52
CA LEU A 91 -4.12 7.07 -6.43
C LEU A 91 -3.22 7.66 -5.33
N GLY A 92 -1.90 7.42 -5.41
CA GLY A 92 -0.94 7.80 -4.38
C GLY A 92 -1.21 7.09 -3.04
N LEU A 93 -0.74 7.68 -1.94
CA LEU A 93 -0.87 7.11 -0.60
C LEU A 93 -2.34 7.05 -0.14
N CYS A 94 -2.90 5.85 -0.09
CA CYS A 94 -4.31 5.64 0.29
C CYS A 94 -4.50 5.72 1.82
N ALA A 95 -5.11 6.80 2.31
CA ALA A 95 -5.42 6.98 3.73
C ALA A 95 -6.58 6.07 4.23
N ASP A 96 -7.60 5.83 3.40
CA ASP A 96 -8.73 4.93 3.71
C ASP A 96 -8.74 3.70 2.78
N ALA A 97 -7.72 2.85 2.92
CA ALA A 97 -7.69 1.52 2.30
C ALA A 97 -8.97 0.69 2.58
N PRO A 98 -9.58 0.70 3.79
CA PRO A 98 -10.88 0.06 4.02
C PRO A 98 -12.02 0.59 3.13
N GLY A 99 -12.11 1.91 2.90
CA GLY A 99 -13.07 2.52 1.98
C GLY A 99 -12.78 2.18 0.51
N LEU A 100 -11.50 2.17 0.12
CA LEU A 100 -11.08 1.79 -1.23
C LEU A 100 -11.38 0.31 -1.56
N LEU A 101 -11.26 -0.57 -0.58
CA LEU A 101 -11.68 -1.98 -0.70
C LEU A 101 -13.21 -2.14 -0.68
N ARG A 102 -13.93 -1.47 0.23
CA ARG A 102 -15.41 -1.52 0.29
C ARG A 102 -16.12 -0.90 -0.90
N SER A 103 -15.47 -0.02 -1.66
CA SER A 103 -16.02 0.58 -2.88
C SER A 103 -15.92 -0.34 -4.12
N GLY A 104 -15.72 -1.65 -3.92
CA GLY A 104 -16.04 -2.71 -4.88
C GLY A 104 -15.10 -2.91 -6.07
N PRO A 105 -13.76 -2.93 -5.92
CA PRO A 105 -12.90 -3.40 -7.00
C PRO A 105 -13.27 -4.85 -7.37
N LEU A 106 -13.22 -5.20 -8.66
CA LEU A 106 -13.58 -6.54 -9.15
C LEU A 106 -12.62 -7.62 -8.62
N ALA A 107 -11.35 -7.25 -8.45
CA ALA A 107 -10.36 -8.01 -7.70
C ALA A 107 -9.25 -7.09 -7.17
N LEU A 108 -8.60 -7.51 -6.08
CA LEU A 108 -7.25 -7.10 -5.73
C LEU A 108 -6.24 -7.93 -6.54
N ALA A 109 -5.23 -7.30 -7.13
CA ALA A 109 -4.12 -7.95 -7.81
C ALA A 109 -2.78 -7.62 -7.12
N LEU A 110 -2.04 -8.64 -6.67
CA LEU A 110 -0.77 -8.50 -5.96
C LEU A 110 0.29 -9.51 -6.45
N PRO A 111 0.97 -9.24 -7.58
CA PRO A 111 1.88 -10.17 -8.25
C PRO A 111 3.31 -10.16 -7.69
N SER A 112 3.45 -9.96 -6.37
CA SER A 112 4.74 -9.74 -5.71
C SER A 112 5.69 -10.94 -5.81
N VAL A 113 7.00 -10.71 -5.80
CA VAL A 113 8.03 -11.78 -5.85
C VAL A 113 8.50 -12.24 -4.47
N ALA A 114 8.26 -11.45 -3.41
CA ALA A 114 8.50 -11.84 -2.03
C ALA A 114 7.46 -11.24 -1.08
N GLU A 115 6.97 -12.04 -0.14
CA GLU A 115 6.00 -11.65 0.90
C GLU A 115 6.18 -12.48 2.17
N GLY A 116 6.09 -11.82 3.33
CA GLY A 116 6.12 -12.49 4.63
C GLY A 116 4.75 -13.04 5.05
N MET A 117 3.75 -12.15 5.01
CA MET A 117 2.31 -12.37 5.14
C MET A 117 1.63 -11.08 4.62
N PRO A 118 1.02 -11.05 3.44
CA PRO A 118 0.59 -9.79 2.82
C PRO A 118 -0.68 -9.21 3.46
N ASN A 119 -0.54 -8.10 4.20
CA ASN A 119 -1.68 -7.42 4.84
C ASN A 119 -2.77 -7.02 3.85
N ALA A 120 -2.40 -6.49 2.68
CA ALA A 120 -3.36 -6.11 1.64
C ALA A 120 -4.27 -7.28 1.21
N VAL A 121 -3.78 -8.52 1.24
CA VAL A 121 -4.58 -9.73 0.99
C VAL A 121 -5.52 -10.01 2.16
N LEU A 122 -5.02 -10.00 3.41
CA LEU A 122 -5.88 -10.18 4.60
C LEU A 122 -6.99 -9.12 4.69
N GLU A 123 -6.67 -7.87 4.36
CA GLU A 123 -7.59 -6.73 4.29
C GLU A 123 -8.62 -6.87 3.17
N ALA A 124 -8.20 -7.29 1.97
CA ALA A 124 -9.11 -7.55 0.84
C ALA A 124 -10.04 -8.73 1.12
N LEU A 125 -9.52 -9.86 1.61
CA LEU A 125 -10.31 -11.02 2.01
C LEU A 125 -11.33 -10.64 3.09
N ALA A 126 -10.92 -9.90 4.14
CA ALA A 126 -11.83 -9.40 5.18
C ALA A 126 -12.93 -8.48 4.62
N CYS A 127 -12.64 -7.68 3.59
CA CYS A 127 -13.63 -6.86 2.89
C CYS A 127 -14.49 -7.61 1.86
N GLY A 128 -14.27 -8.91 1.61
CA GLY A 128 -14.97 -9.67 0.58
C GLY A 128 -14.56 -9.32 -0.85
N VAL A 129 -13.35 -8.79 -1.05
CA VAL A 129 -12.78 -8.49 -2.36
C VAL A 129 -12.05 -9.75 -2.89
N PRO A 130 -12.38 -10.26 -4.10
CA PRO A 130 -11.63 -11.36 -4.72
C PRO A 130 -10.15 -11.02 -4.87
N VAL A 131 -9.25 -11.99 -4.66
CA VAL A 131 -7.80 -11.77 -4.74
C VAL A 131 -7.17 -12.61 -5.84
N VAL A 132 -6.29 -11.99 -6.64
CA VAL A 132 -5.31 -12.64 -7.51
C VAL A 132 -3.92 -12.27 -7.01
N ALA A 133 -3.09 -13.25 -6.62
CA ALA A 133 -1.79 -12.97 -6.01
C ALA A 133 -0.75 -14.06 -6.30
N SER A 134 0.53 -13.74 -6.11
CA SER A 134 1.60 -14.73 -6.25
C SER A 134 1.53 -15.81 -5.17
N ASP A 135 1.73 -17.06 -5.56
CA ASP A 135 1.77 -18.27 -4.71
C ASP A 135 3.05 -18.35 -3.86
N LEU A 136 3.23 -17.37 -2.98
CA LEU A 136 4.31 -17.30 -2.01
C LEU A 136 3.85 -17.95 -0.69
N PRO A 137 4.76 -18.53 0.13
CA PRO A 137 4.39 -19.18 1.37
C PRO A 137 3.52 -18.32 2.30
N GLY A 138 3.82 -17.01 2.41
CA GLY A 138 3.01 -16.07 3.18
C GLY A 138 1.64 -15.75 2.56
N THR A 139 1.52 -15.73 1.23
CA THR A 139 0.23 -15.55 0.54
C THR A 139 -0.65 -16.79 0.68
N ARG A 140 -0.05 -17.98 0.57
CA ARG A 140 -0.72 -19.28 0.75
C ARG A 140 -1.18 -19.46 2.20
N GLU A 141 -0.35 -19.06 3.18
CA GLU A 141 -0.73 -19.01 4.60
C GLU A 141 -1.88 -18.02 4.82
N ALA A 142 -1.87 -16.83 4.21
CA ALA A 142 -2.97 -15.87 4.31
C ALA A 142 -4.29 -16.39 3.71
N ALA A 143 -4.27 -16.77 2.42
CA ALA A 143 -5.49 -16.94 1.62
C ALA A 143 -6.05 -18.37 1.55
N GLY A 144 -5.19 -19.39 1.43
CA GLY A 144 -5.64 -20.71 0.96
C GLY A 144 -6.48 -20.60 -0.32
N ASP A 145 -7.56 -21.37 -0.40
CA ASP A 145 -8.47 -21.42 -1.57
C ASP A 145 -9.39 -20.19 -1.74
N ALA A 146 -9.25 -19.16 -0.88
CA ALA A 146 -10.03 -17.92 -0.98
C ALA A 146 -9.45 -16.89 -1.98
N ALA A 147 -8.40 -17.26 -2.72
CA ALA A 147 -7.76 -16.44 -3.76
C ALA A 147 -7.39 -17.28 -4.98
N LEU A 148 -7.18 -16.64 -6.13
CA LEU A 148 -6.44 -17.23 -7.24
C LEU A 148 -4.94 -17.00 -7.01
N LEU A 149 -4.20 -18.08 -6.80
CA LEU A 149 -2.75 -18.05 -6.63
C LEU A 149 -2.05 -18.43 -7.94
N VAL A 150 -1.05 -17.64 -8.35
CA VAL A 150 -0.28 -17.83 -9.60
C VAL A 150 1.22 -17.89 -9.32
N PRO A 151 2.06 -18.54 -10.16
CA PRO A 151 3.51 -18.56 -9.94
C PRO A 151 4.11 -17.13 -9.92
N PRO A 152 5.02 -16.82 -8.98
CA PRO A 152 5.60 -15.47 -8.89
C PRO A 152 6.43 -15.14 -10.13
N GLY A 153 6.13 -14.00 -10.78
CA GLY A 153 6.80 -13.57 -12.01
C GLY A 153 6.20 -14.09 -13.31
N ASP A 154 5.21 -14.98 -13.27
CA ASP A 154 4.57 -15.57 -14.45
C ASP A 154 3.50 -14.62 -15.04
N LEU A 155 3.90 -13.83 -16.03
CA LEU A 155 3.02 -12.91 -16.77
C LEU A 155 1.85 -13.64 -17.48
N PRO A 156 2.05 -14.74 -18.23
CA PRO A 156 0.95 -15.54 -18.77
C PRO A 156 -0.07 -16.01 -17.72
N ALA A 157 0.37 -16.60 -16.61
CA ALA A 157 -0.51 -17.11 -15.57
C ALA A 157 -1.25 -15.99 -14.83
N LEU A 158 -0.56 -14.88 -14.50
CA LEU A 158 -1.19 -13.68 -13.94
C LEU A 158 -2.29 -13.15 -14.87
N ARG A 159 -1.99 -13.00 -16.17
CA ARG A 159 -2.96 -12.53 -17.16
C ARG A 159 -4.16 -13.47 -17.29
N ALA A 160 -3.93 -14.79 -17.30
CA ALA A 160 -5.01 -15.78 -17.36
C ALA A 160 -5.90 -15.77 -16.11
N ALA A 161 -5.33 -15.63 -14.91
CA ALA A 161 -6.08 -15.51 -13.67
C ALA A 161 -6.89 -14.20 -13.60
N LEU A 162 -6.33 -13.10 -14.09
CA LEU A 162 -7.02 -11.81 -14.21
C LEU A 162 -8.18 -11.89 -15.23
N ALA A 163 -7.96 -12.45 -16.43
CA ALA A 163 -9.03 -12.68 -17.39
C ALA A 163 -10.19 -13.49 -16.78
N ARG A 164 -9.84 -14.60 -16.09
CA ARG A 164 -10.83 -15.48 -15.47
C ARG A 164 -11.63 -14.78 -14.35
N VAL A 165 -10.99 -14.04 -13.45
CA VAL A 165 -11.71 -13.33 -12.38
C VAL A 165 -12.54 -12.14 -12.91
N LEU A 166 -12.17 -11.56 -14.05
CA LEU A 166 -12.94 -10.49 -14.70
C LEU A 166 -14.15 -11.02 -15.48
N ALA A 167 -14.06 -12.20 -16.10
CA ALA A 167 -15.15 -12.80 -16.87
C ALA A 167 -16.13 -13.67 -16.06
N ASP A 168 -15.68 -14.31 -14.97
CA ASP A 168 -16.49 -15.27 -14.20
C ASP A 168 -17.10 -14.64 -12.94
N ASP A 169 -18.33 -14.12 -13.07
CA ASP A 169 -19.16 -13.59 -11.97
C ASP A 169 -19.38 -14.62 -10.85
N GLY A 170 -19.53 -15.91 -11.19
CA GLY A 170 -19.73 -16.98 -10.21
C GLY A 170 -18.48 -17.24 -9.37
N LEU A 171 -17.30 -17.18 -9.99
CA LEU A 171 -16.01 -17.23 -9.30
C LEU A 171 -15.80 -16.00 -8.43
N ARG A 172 -16.12 -14.78 -8.91
CA ARG A 172 -16.07 -13.58 -8.06
C ARG A 172 -16.96 -13.70 -6.83
N ALA A 173 -18.21 -14.14 -7.00
CA ALA A 173 -19.13 -14.34 -5.89
C ALA A 173 -18.62 -15.39 -4.89
N ARG A 174 -18.04 -16.50 -5.37
CA ARG A 174 -17.42 -17.53 -4.52
C ARG A 174 -16.21 -17.01 -3.74
N LEU A 175 -15.29 -16.30 -4.39
CA LEU A 175 -14.09 -15.73 -3.75
C LEU A 175 -14.48 -14.65 -2.73
N ALA A 176 -15.43 -13.78 -3.07
CA ALA A 176 -15.98 -12.75 -2.20
C ALA A 176 -16.67 -13.33 -0.94
N ALA A 177 -17.30 -14.50 -1.05
CA ALA A 177 -17.88 -15.22 0.09
C ALA A 177 -16.82 -15.97 0.92
N ALA A 178 -15.79 -16.55 0.29
CA ALA A 178 -14.74 -17.29 0.97
C ALA A 178 -13.77 -16.38 1.78
N GLY A 179 -13.49 -15.17 1.30
CA GLY A 179 -12.55 -14.25 1.94
C GLY A 179 -12.88 -13.86 3.39
N PRO A 180 -14.11 -13.41 3.70
CA PRO A 180 -14.48 -13.00 5.06
C PRO A 180 -14.47 -14.15 6.08
N GLU A 181 -14.66 -15.38 5.60
CA GLU A 181 -14.50 -16.61 6.38
C GLU A 181 -13.02 -16.93 6.61
N ARG A 182 -12.19 -16.89 5.56
CA ARG A 182 -10.74 -17.08 5.70
C ARG A 182 -10.11 -16.07 6.67
N ALA A 183 -10.56 -14.82 6.60
CA ALA A 183 -10.07 -13.75 7.46
C ALA A 183 -10.34 -14.00 8.96
N ARG A 184 -11.33 -14.83 9.34
CA ARG A 184 -11.62 -15.17 10.76
C ARG A 184 -10.40 -15.76 11.48
N SER A 185 -9.57 -16.53 10.78
CA SER A 185 -8.33 -17.11 11.33
C SER A 185 -7.24 -16.08 11.64
N PHE A 186 -7.39 -14.86 11.12
CA PHE A 186 -6.43 -13.74 11.23
C PHE A 186 -7.03 -12.53 11.94
N ASP A 187 -8.11 -12.72 12.71
CA ASP A 187 -8.74 -11.66 13.48
C ASP A 187 -7.75 -11.04 14.49
N LEU A 188 -7.48 -9.73 14.35
CA LEU A 188 -6.43 -9.05 15.10
C LEU A 188 -6.65 -9.08 16.61
N ASP A 189 -7.90 -8.98 17.08
CA ASP A 189 -8.22 -8.99 18.51
C ASP A 189 -8.03 -10.40 19.10
N ALA A 190 -8.48 -11.43 18.38
CA ALA A 190 -8.29 -12.83 18.77
C ALA A 190 -6.81 -13.24 18.76
N LEU A 191 -6.03 -12.76 17.78
CA LEU A 191 -4.58 -12.96 17.73
C LEU A 191 -3.89 -12.23 18.89
N ALA A 192 -4.21 -10.96 19.16
CA ALA A 192 -3.64 -10.21 20.27
C ALA A 192 -3.89 -10.90 21.63
N ALA A 193 -5.11 -11.40 21.87
CA ALA A 193 -5.44 -12.16 23.08
C ALA A 193 -4.58 -13.44 23.23
N ARG A 194 -4.36 -14.19 22.14
CA ARG A 194 -3.49 -15.38 22.14
C ARG A 194 -2.02 -15.04 22.41
N HIS A 195 -1.51 -13.94 21.86
CA HIS A 195 -0.13 -13.48 22.11
C HIS A 195 0.06 -13.06 23.57
N LEU A 196 -0.90 -12.32 24.15
CA LEU A 196 -0.88 -11.94 25.56
C LEU A 196 -0.92 -13.16 26.48
N ALA A 197 -1.77 -14.15 26.20
CA ALA A 197 -1.82 -15.40 26.96
C ALA A 197 -0.46 -16.13 27.00
N LEU A 198 0.22 -16.24 25.84
CA LEU A 198 1.55 -16.83 25.74
C LEU A 198 2.62 -16.04 26.52
N PHE A 199 2.59 -14.71 26.47
CA PHE A 199 3.52 -13.90 27.27
C PHE A 199 3.26 -14.05 28.79
N HIS A 200 2.00 -14.20 29.19
CA HIS A 200 1.62 -14.44 30.58
C HIS A 200 2.05 -15.83 31.09
N GLU A 201 1.92 -16.87 30.25
CA GLU A 201 2.45 -18.21 30.50
C GLU A 201 3.98 -18.19 30.70
N LEU A 202 4.72 -17.61 29.74
CA LEU A 202 6.18 -17.53 29.77
C LEU A 202 6.72 -16.63 30.90
N ALA A 203 5.94 -15.65 31.36
CA ALA A 203 6.27 -14.80 32.50
C ALA A 203 5.83 -15.38 33.87
N GLY A 204 5.31 -16.61 33.90
CA GLY A 204 4.82 -17.24 35.14
C GLY A 204 3.70 -16.47 35.85
N SER A 205 2.99 -15.59 35.11
CA SER A 205 2.18 -14.51 35.66
C SER A 205 0.80 -14.52 35.01
N ALA A 206 -0.24 -14.97 35.73
CA ALA A 206 -1.59 -15.17 35.19
C ALA A 206 -2.16 -13.95 34.42
N PRO A 207 -2.93 -14.17 33.33
CA PRO A 207 -3.33 -13.11 32.42
C PRO A 207 -4.23 -12.05 33.04
N ARG A 208 -3.71 -10.82 33.12
CA ARG A 208 -4.48 -9.63 33.50
C ARG A 208 -4.98 -8.94 32.24
N ILE A 209 -6.13 -9.40 31.72
CA ILE A 209 -6.82 -8.73 30.62
C ILE A 209 -7.28 -7.36 31.10
N ALA A 210 -6.55 -6.31 30.73
CA ALA A 210 -7.00 -4.94 30.92
C ALA A 210 -8.24 -4.68 30.03
N PRO A 211 -9.26 -3.95 30.52
CA PRO A 211 -10.39 -3.58 29.69
C PRO A 211 -9.93 -2.69 28.51
N PRO A 212 -10.60 -2.75 27.35
CA PRO A 212 -10.17 -2.03 26.16
C PRO A 212 -10.11 -0.52 26.44
N LEU A 213 -8.96 0.09 26.13
CA LEU A 213 -8.72 1.52 26.30
C LEU A 213 -9.78 2.32 25.54
N ARG A 214 -10.62 3.06 26.26
CA ARG A 214 -11.64 3.93 25.64
C ARG A 214 -10.95 5.05 24.87
N PRO A 215 -11.36 5.40 23.64
CA PRO A 215 -10.72 6.44 22.81
C PRO A 215 -10.71 7.89 23.35
N SER A 216 -11.12 8.13 24.60
CA SER A 216 -11.36 9.46 25.16
C SER A 216 -10.21 10.02 26.01
N ALA A 217 -9.12 9.26 26.19
CA ALA A 217 -8.04 9.61 27.14
C ALA A 217 -6.97 10.57 26.61
N LEU A 218 -7.11 11.08 25.38
CA LEU A 218 -6.10 11.89 24.67
C LEU A 218 -6.61 13.24 24.12
N LEU A 219 -7.79 13.68 24.56
CA LEU A 219 -8.26 15.06 24.35
C LEU A 219 -8.03 15.86 25.64
N PRO A 220 -7.28 16.99 25.60
CA PRO A 220 -7.30 17.95 26.70
C PRO A 220 -8.70 18.58 26.82
N PRO A 221 -9.12 19.03 28.02
CA PRO A 221 -10.43 19.64 28.19
C PRO A 221 -10.58 20.90 27.33
N ALA A 222 -11.69 21.00 26.60
CA ALA A 222 -12.02 22.17 25.81
C ALA A 222 -12.24 23.39 26.73
N GLY A 223 -11.35 24.39 26.65
CA GLY A 223 -11.39 25.57 27.52
C GLY A 223 -10.11 26.41 27.57
N ALA A 224 -8.97 25.87 27.13
CA ALA A 224 -7.71 26.64 27.03
C ALA A 224 -7.74 27.63 25.85
N GLY A 225 -8.24 28.84 26.09
CA GLY A 225 -8.36 29.89 25.08
C GLY A 225 -7.00 30.40 24.54
N LEU A 226 -6.96 30.69 23.24
CA LEU A 226 -5.76 31.15 22.55
C LEU A 226 -5.35 32.56 23.02
N ARG A 227 -4.28 32.66 23.82
CA ARG A 227 -3.61 33.94 24.12
C ARG A 227 -2.21 33.97 23.53
N VAL A 228 -2.10 34.68 22.41
CA VAL A 228 -0.81 35.12 21.86
C VAL A 228 -0.25 36.21 22.78
N LEU A 229 0.93 35.97 23.36
CA LEU A 229 1.87 37.00 23.81
C LEU A 229 3.28 36.37 23.82
N GLY A 230 4.27 37.08 23.28
CA GLY A 230 5.62 36.56 23.08
C GLY A 230 6.59 36.89 24.22
N GLY A 231 7.71 36.17 24.27
CA GLY A 231 8.89 36.54 25.06
C GLY A 231 9.50 35.41 25.89
N ALA A 232 10.78 35.56 26.23
CA ALA A 232 11.50 34.82 27.26
C ALA A 232 11.62 33.28 27.11
N ALA A 233 12.07 32.80 25.95
CA ALA A 233 12.73 31.49 25.88
C ALA A 233 14.05 31.50 26.67
N ARG A 234 14.00 31.07 27.94
CA ARG A 234 15.16 30.81 28.81
C ARG A 234 14.95 29.50 29.58
N SER A 235 16.04 28.93 30.10
CA SER A 235 16.06 27.76 31.00
C SER A 235 15.86 26.36 30.38
N LEU A 236 16.66 25.99 29.37
CA LEU A 236 17.09 24.58 29.22
C LEU A 236 18.53 24.42 28.69
N ARG A 237 19.49 25.08 29.35
CA ARG A 237 20.93 24.73 29.30
C ARG A 237 21.47 24.55 30.72
N ALA A 238 21.04 23.46 31.35
CA ALA A 238 21.45 23.03 32.69
C ALA A 238 21.90 21.55 32.71
N ALA A 239 22.48 21.10 31.60
CA ALA A 239 23.23 19.86 31.48
C ALA A 239 24.47 20.15 30.62
N LEU A 240 25.60 19.51 30.94
CA LEU A 240 26.91 19.78 30.31
C LEU A 240 27.44 21.21 30.45
N GLY A 241 27.74 21.60 31.69
CA GLY A 241 29.02 22.30 31.90
C GLY A 241 30.17 21.31 31.66
N GLY A 242 31.35 21.70 31.20
CA GLY A 242 31.80 23.05 30.88
C GLY A 242 33.29 23.21 31.23
N ARG A 243 34.14 23.43 30.22
CA ARG A 243 35.51 23.93 30.43
C ARG A 243 36.00 24.64 29.17
N LEU A 244 36.51 25.86 29.36
CA LEU A 244 37.20 26.69 28.37
C LEU A 244 38.63 26.12 28.16
N THR A 245 39.45 26.49 27.16
CA THR A 245 39.87 27.86 26.79
C THR A 245 40.52 27.97 25.39
N ARG A 246 40.36 29.14 24.72
CA ARG A 246 41.38 30.00 24.00
C ARG A 246 42.64 29.32 23.40
N SER A 247 43.20 29.63 22.21
CA SER A 247 43.55 30.93 21.53
C SER A 247 44.50 30.60 20.33
N PHE A 248 44.75 31.35 19.23
CA PHE A 248 44.31 32.64 18.66
C PHE A 248 44.59 32.70 17.12
N GLY A 249 43.98 33.67 16.40
CA GLY A 249 44.49 34.26 15.13
C GLY A 249 44.38 33.44 13.82
N GLY A 250 44.35 34.05 12.62
CA GLY A 250 44.23 35.49 12.27
C GLY A 250 44.59 35.81 10.79
N GLY A 251 43.93 36.81 10.18
CA GLY A 251 44.04 37.20 8.75
C GLY A 251 42.96 36.55 7.86
N ASP A 252 42.15 37.21 7.01
CA ASP A 252 42.30 38.41 6.13
C ASP A 252 43.30 38.12 4.97
N THR A 253 43.00 38.28 3.68
CA THR A 253 42.03 39.15 2.95
C THR A 253 41.09 38.38 1.96
N ARG A 254 39.89 38.85 1.56
CA ARG A 254 39.51 39.83 0.49
C ARG A 254 40.13 39.54 -0.90
N ASP A 255 39.45 39.68 -2.06
CA ASP A 255 38.21 40.43 -2.42
C ASP A 255 37.29 39.68 -3.45
N GLU A 256 36.10 40.26 -3.71
CA GLU A 256 35.10 39.91 -4.77
C GLU A 256 35.36 40.72 -6.08
N PRO A 257 34.48 40.85 -7.15
CA PRO A 257 33.17 40.24 -7.46
C PRO A 257 32.90 39.76 -8.94
N ALA A 258 31.92 38.83 -9.08
CA ALA A 258 30.78 38.76 -10.04
C ALA A 258 30.84 38.84 -11.62
N ARG A 259 29.87 38.12 -12.26
CA ARG A 259 29.12 38.35 -13.55
C ARG A 259 29.52 37.70 -14.93
N ALA A 260 28.97 36.50 -15.19
CA ALA A 260 27.95 36.13 -16.21
C ALA A 260 28.12 36.21 -17.78
N ALA A 261 27.96 35.02 -18.44
CA ALA A 261 27.15 34.71 -19.66
C ALA A 261 27.60 35.16 -21.10
N PRO A 262 27.09 34.58 -22.23
CA PRO A 262 26.58 33.21 -22.54
C PRO A 262 27.27 32.50 -23.79
N PRO A 263 26.67 32.01 -24.93
CA PRO A 263 26.94 30.63 -25.44
C PRO A 263 27.21 30.38 -26.97
N SER A 264 27.36 29.08 -27.36
CA SER A 264 27.18 28.46 -28.72
C SER A 264 28.30 28.63 -29.79
N PRO A 265 28.37 27.84 -30.92
CA PRO A 265 27.70 26.58 -31.34
C PRO A 265 28.64 25.47 -31.95
N ASP A 266 28.04 24.37 -32.46
CA ASP A 266 28.56 23.33 -33.39
C ASP A 266 28.85 23.87 -34.84
N PRO A 267 29.21 23.10 -35.92
CA PRO A 267 29.32 21.63 -36.10
C PRO A 267 30.52 21.11 -36.95
N LYS A 268 30.52 19.81 -37.34
CA LYS A 268 30.88 19.35 -38.71
C LYS A 268 30.59 17.86 -39.04
N GLU A 269 30.12 17.62 -40.27
CA GLU A 269 30.25 16.35 -41.05
C GLU A 269 31.73 16.19 -41.52
N ASP A 270 32.24 15.13 -42.15
CA ASP A 270 31.74 14.05 -43.06
C ASP A 270 32.86 12.93 -43.07
N PRO A 271 32.95 11.89 -43.96
CA PRO A 271 32.11 11.49 -45.10
C PRO A 271 31.64 10.01 -45.11
#